data_AF-A0A7S1WCR1-F1
#
_entry.id   AF-A0A7S1WCR1-F1
#
_cell.length_a   1.000
_cell.length_b   1.000
_cell.length_c   1.000
_cell.angle_alpha   90.00
_cell.angle_beta   90.00
_cell.angle_gamma   90.00
#
_symmetry.space_group_name_H-M   'P 1'
#
loop_
_entity.id
_entity.type
_entity.pdbx_description
1 polymer ?
#
loop_
_entity_poly.entity_id
_entity_poly.type
_entity_poly.pdbx_seq_one_letter_code
_entity_poly.pdbx_strand_id
1 'polypeptide(L)'
;PKWEEAFGIVVAEALACGVPVVSYARGGLREIVEDGKTGFLTEPDCVHDLIRGLVAARDLDRRACRRAADERFGLDGLAARAVAWMDAVVNGAAGAGEPERGAPEPAKDAIQVRCKLCLDSQGKEAFPKVSKEVTQDSSATSTASSESLDQGGTLEGALQTILKCVGEDPSRDGLLRTPHRFARAMEFLTSG
;
A
#
# COMPACT_ATOMS: atom_id res chain seq x y z
N PRO A 1 1.18 -3.23 1.85
CA PRO A 1 2.26 -2.25 2.09
C PRO A 1 2.63 -2.24 3.58
N LYS A 2 3.91 -2.01 3.93
CA LYS A 2 4.36 -1.91 5.34
C LYS A 2 4.06 -0.53 5.95
N TRP A 3 3.99 0.52 5.15
CA TRP A 3 3.63 1.87 5.56
C TRP A 3 2.21 2.24 5.13
N GLU A 4 1.70 3.37 5.63
CA GLU A 4 0.41 3.92 5.21
C GLU A 4 0.56 4.60 3.85
N GLU A 5 -0.09 4.03 2.84
CA GLU A 5 -0.19 4.62 1.51
C GLU A 5 -1.21 5.76 1.56
N ALA A 6 -0.87 6.94 1.03
CA ALA A 6 -1.75 8.11 1.11
C ALA A 6 -2.95 7.97 0.17
N PHE A 7 -2.72 7.49 -1.04
CA PHE A 7 -3.79 7.23 -2.02
C PHE A 7 -3.55 5.89 -2.69
N GLY A 8 -2.45 5.77 -3.45
CA GLY A 8 -2.13 4.58 -4.23
C GLY A 8 -2.63 4.70 -5.67
N ILE A 9 -1.97 5.55 -6.47
CA ILE A 9 -2.30 5.75 -7.91
C ILE A 9 -2.31 4.42 -8.67
N VAL A 10 -1.37 3.53 -8.38
CA VAL A 10 -1.29 2.18 -8.98
C VAL A 10 -2.58 1.38 -8.78
N VAL A 11 -3.27 1.56 -7.65
CA VAL A 11 -4.56 0.90 -7.39
C VAL A 11 -5.66 1.49 -8.26
N ALA A 12 -5.72 2.82 -8.38
CA ALA A 12 -6.66 3.48 -9.29
C ALA A 12 -6.42 3.08 -10.77
N GLU A 13 -5.16 2.98 -11.19
CA GLU A 13 -4.78 2.52 -12.55
C GLU A 13 -5.15 1.06 -12.80
N ALA A 14 -4.94 0.18 -11.81
CA ALA A 14 -5.36 -1.21 -11.90
C ALA A 14 -6.88 -1.31 -12.10
N LEU A 15 -7.66 -0.56 -11.30
CA LEU A 15 -9.11 -0.51 -11.43
C LEU A 15 -9.53 0.07 -12.81
N ALA A 16 -8.85 1.11 -13.30
CA ALA A 16 -9.06 1.66 -14.64
C ALA A 16 -8.69 0.68 -15.78
N CYS A 17 -7.84 -0.30 -15.50
CA CYS A 17 -7.59 -1.44 -16.41
C CYS A 17 -8.59 -2.60 -16.23
N GLY A 18 -9.59 -2.43 -15.36
CA GLY A 18 -10.54 -3.46 -14.99
C GLY A 18 -9.92 -4.62 -14.20
N VAL A 19 -8.83 -4.37 -13.48
CA VAL A 19 -8.13 -5.36 -12.65
C VAL A 19 -8.59 -5.17 -11.20
N PRO A 20 -9.30 -6.15 -10.60
CA PRO A 20 -9.64 -6.09 -9.19
C PRO A 20 -8.39 -6.08 -8.31
N VAL A 21 -8.42 -5.33 -7.20
CA VAL A 21 -7.25 -5.15 -6.33
C VAL A 21 -7.44 -5.83 -4.99
N VAL A 22 -6.41 -6.54 -4.52
CA VAL A 22 -6.37 -7.11 -3.17
C VAL A 22 -5.26 -6.42 -2.40
N SER A 23 -5.60 -5.81 -1.28
CA SER A 23 -4.63 -5.10 -0.46
C SER A 23 -4.98 -5.15 1.02
N TYR A 24 -4.02 -4.81 1.87
CA TYR A 24 -4.34 -4.53 3.27
C TYR A 24 -5.27 -3.34 3.38
N ALA A 25 -6.19 -3.40 4.34
CA ALA A 25 -7.03 -2.28 4.78
C ALA A 25 -6.17 -1.25 5.51
N ARG A 26 -5.35 -0.48 4.79
CA ARG A 26 -4.42 0.51 5.36
C ARG A 26 -4.34 1.76 4.47
N GLY A 27 -4.34 2.94 5.10
CA GLY A 27 -4.24 4.22 4.41
C GLY A 27 -5.36 4.45 3.38
N GLY A 28 -5.04 5.19 2.33
CA GLY A 28 -5.95 5.55 1.23
C GLY A 28 -6.49 4.36 0.45
N LEU A 29 -5.94 3.15 0.61
CA LEU A 29 -6.48 1.95 -0.03
C LEU A 29 -7.90 1.62 0.46
N ARG A 30 -8.23 1.97 1.71
CA ARG A 30 -9.59 1.86 2.26
C ARG A 30 -10.59 2.77 1.54
N GLU A 31 -10.09 3.88 1.01
CA GLU A 31 -10.89 4.83 0.26
C GLU A 31 -11.01 4.39 -1.20
N ILE A 32 -9.97 3.80 -1.79
CA ILE A 32 -9.99 3.43 -3.22
C ILE A 32 -10.76 2.12 -3.46
N VAL A 33 -10.44 1.05 -2.72
CA VAL A 33 -10.98 -0.30 -2.98
C VAL A 33 -12.34 -0.45 -2.30
N GLU A 34 -13.36 -0.78 -3.09
CA GLU A 34 -14.66 -1.19 -2.57
C GLU A 34 -14.65 -2.70 -2.33
N ASP A 35 -14.59 -3.07 -1.05
CA ASP A 35 -14.53 -4.47 -0.61
C ASP A 35 -15.69 -5.30 -1.16
N GLY A 36 -15.37 -6.45 -1.73
CA GLY A 36 -16.32 -7.36 -2.39
C GLY A 36 -16.86 -6.88 -3.74
N LYS A 37 -16.51 -5.67 -4.21
CA LYS A 37 -16.99 -5.12 -5.50
C LYS A 37 -15.86 -4.90 -6.50
N THR A 38 -14.85 -4.13 -6.11
CA THR A 38 -13.72 -3.79 -6.97
C THR A 38 -12.43 -4.47 -6.50
N GLY A 39 -12.52 -5.25 -5.42
CA GLY A 39 -11.37 -5.86 -4.79
C GLY A 39 -11.69 -6.41 -3.41
N PHE A 40 -10.66 -6.73 -2.65
CA PHE A 40 -10.77 -7.16 -1.26
C PHE A 40 -9.76 -6.45 -0.36
N LEU A 41 -10.24 -5.98 0.79
CA LEU A 41 -9.45 -5.34 1.82
C LEU A 41 -9.20 -6.35 2.95
N THR A 42 -7.93 -6.64 3.22
CA THR A 42 -7.54 -7.69 4.16
C THR A 42 -6.91 -7.13 5.43
N GLU A 43 -6.86 -7.92 6.50
CA GLU A 43 -6.19 -7.51 7.74
C GLU A 43 -4.70 -7.23 7.45
N PRO A 44 -4.15 -6.09 7.92
CA PRO A 44 -2.74 -5.79 7.75
C PRO A 44 -1.84 -6.90 8.26
N ASP A 45 -0.80 -7.20 7.49
CA ASP A 45 0.23 -8.18 7.81
C ASP A 45 -0.27 -9.65 7.89
N CYS A 46 -1.50 -9.91 7.43
CA CYS A 46 -2.06 -11.26 7.30
C CYS A 46 -1.95 -11.77 5.85
N VAL A 47 -0.89 -12.52 5.56
CA VAL A 47 -0.67 -13.11 4.21
C VAL A 47 -1.78 -14.09 3.81
N HIS A 48 -2.33 -14.84 4.78
CA HIS A 48 -3.42 -15.78 4.51
C HIS A 48 -4.67 -15.09 3.98
N ASP A 49 -4.99 -13.90 4.50
CA ASP A 49 -6.15 -13.15 4.03
C ASP A 49 -5.91 -12.54 2.65
N LEU A 50 -4.66 -12.16 2.32
CA LEU A 50 -4.30 -11.78 0.95
C LEU A 50 -4.53 -12.92 -0.04
N ILE A 51 -4.13 -14.15 0.32
CA ILE A 51 -4.34 -15.33 -0.52
C ILE A 51 -5.84 -15.57 -0.71
N ARG A 52 -6.64 -15.49 0.36
CA ARG A 52 -8.11 -15.60 0.27
C ARG A 52 -8.70 -14.54 -0.65
N GLY A 53 -8.32 -13.28 -0.46
CA GLY A 53 -8.78 -12.16 -1.27
C GLY A 53 -8.40 -12.34 -2.74
N LEU A 54 -7.18 -12.79 -3.05
CA LEU A 54 -6.73 -13.05 -4.42
C LEU A 54 -7.60 -14.09 -5.12
N VAL A 55 -7.93 -15.16 -4.41
CA VAL A 55 -8.77 -16.23 -4.95
C VAL A 55 -10.20 -15.73 -5.19
N ALA A 56 -10.78 -14.99 -4.24
CA ALA A 56 -12.12 -14.44 -4.39
C ALA A 56 -12.21 -13.35 -5.48
N ALA A 57 -11.14 -12.56 -5.66
CA ALA A 57 -11.08 -11.49 -6.65
C ALA A 57 -11.24 -11.97 -8.11
N ARG A 58 -10.96 -13.25 -8.38
CA ARG A 58 -11.10 -13.85 -9.71
C ARG A 58 -12.53 -13.81 -10.26
N ASP A 59 -13.51 -13.81 -9.37
CA ASP A 59 -14.93 -13.87 -9.73
C ASP A 59 -15.58 -12.48 -9.83
N LEU A 60 -14.82 -11.40 -9.57
CA LEU A 60 -15.33 -10.03 -9.64
C LEU A 60 -15.50 -9.54 -11.09
N ASP A 61 -16.54 -8.72 -11.31
CA ASP A 61 -16.78 -8.09 -12.61
C ASP A 61 -15.70 -7.04 -12.91
N ARG A 62 -14.80 -7.38 -13.83
CA ARG A 62 -13.75 -6.48 -14.35
C ARG A 62 -14.32 -5.19 -14.91
N ARG A 63 -15.51 -5.23 -15.52
CA ARG A 63 -16.17 -4.02 -16.06
C ARG A 63 -16.70 -3.15 -14.93
N ALA A 64 -17.14 -3.72 -13.81
CA ALA A 64 -17.51 -2.97 -12.62
C ALA A 64 -16.31 -2.24 -12.02
N CYS A 65 -15.15 -2.90 -11.95
CA CYS A 65 -13.90 -2.26 -11.52
C CYS A 65 -13.56 -1.04 -12.38
N ARG A 66 -13.65 -1.19 -13.70
CA ARG A 66 -13.44 -0.10 -14.65
C ARG A 66 -14.40 1.06 -14.44
N ARG A 67 -15.72 0.78 -14.37
CA ARG A 67 -16.75 1.80 -14.16
C ARG A 67 -16.52 2.58 -12.88
N ALA A 68 -16.21 1.89 -11.78
CA ALA A 68 -15.93 2.53 -10.49
C ALA A 68 -14.71 3.47 -10.59
N ALA A 69 -13.66 3.08 -11.32
CA ALA A 69 -12.51 3.96 -11.54
C ALA A 69 -12.86 5.19 -12.39
N ASP A 70 -13.59 5.03 -13.49
CA ASP A 70 -14.00 6.14 -14.34
C ASP A 70 -14.89 7.13 -13.57
N GLU A 71 -15.85 6.64 -12.79
CA GLU A 71 -16.79 7.45 -12.01
C GLU A 71 -16.10 8.26 -10.90
N ARG A 72 -15.07 7.68 -10.25
CA ARG A 72 -14.49 8.24 -9.02
C ARG A 72 -13.17 8.97 -9.26
N PHE A 73 -12.34 8.43 -10.16
CA PHE A 73 -10.96 8.85 -10.41
C PHE A 73 -10.75 9.39 -11.84
N GLY A 74 -11.80 9.46 -12.66
CA GLY A 74 -11.74 10.08 -13.98
C GLY A 74 -11.33 11.55 -13.94
N LEU A 75 -10.63 11.98 -15.00
CA LEU A 75 -10.10 13.35 -15.12
C LEU A 75 -11.22 14.40 -15.08
N ASP A 76 -12.37 14.14 -15.69
CA ASP A 76 -13.49 15.08 -15.71
C ASP A 76 -14.02 15.35 -14.29
N GLY A 77 -14.18 14.29 -13.49
CA GLY A 77 -14.61 14.40 -12.10
C GLY A 77 -13.58 15.11 -11.23
N LEU A 78 -12.29 14.82 -11.44
CA LEU A 78 -11.20 15.51 -10.75
C LEU A 78 -11.15 17.01 -11.11
N ALA A 79 -11.22 17.33 -12.40
CA ALA A 79 -11.20 18.70 -12.89
C ALA A 79 -12.38 19.51 -12.35
N ALA A 80 -13.60 18.95 -12.40
CA ALA A 80 -14.79 19.60 -11.85
C ALA A 80 -14.64 19.91 -10.35
N ARG A 81 -14.13 18.95 -9.55
CA ARG A 81 -13.88 19.17 -8.12
C ARG A 81 -12.79 20.21 -7.87
N ALA A 82 -11.71 20.18 -8.65
CA ALA A 82 -10.61 21.12 -8.52
C ALA A 82 -11.05 22.56 -8.86
N VAL A 83 -11.80 22.75 -9.95
CA VAL A 83 -12.35 24.05 -10.34
C VAL A 83 -13.31 24.57 -9.27
N ALA A 84 -14.25 23.73 -8.82
CA ALA A 84 -15.19 24.12 -7.76
C ALA A 84 -14.47 24.54 -6.47
N TRP A 85 -13.40 23.84 -6.09
CA TRP A 85 -12.59 24.20 -4.93
C TRP A 85 -11.84 25.53 -5.14
N MET A 86 -11.21 25.74 -6.31
CA MET A 86 -10.55 27.00 -6.63
C MET A 86 -11.53 28.18 -6.65
N ASP A 87 -12.71 28.00 -7.23
CA ASP A 87 -13.77 29.01 -7.24
C ASP A 87 -14.24 29.35 -5.82
N ALA A 88 -14.37 28.34 -4.95
CA ALA A 88 -14.73 28.57 -3.55
C ALA A 88 -13.64 29.37 -2.80
N VAL A 89 -12.36 29.13 -3.08
CA VAL A 89 -11.24 29.87 -2.48
C VAL A 89 -11.21 31.31 -2.99
N VAL A 90 -11.32 31.52 -4.31
CA VAL A 90 -11.28 32.85 -4.93
C VAL A 90 -12.46 33.71 -4.49
N ASN A 91 -13.65 33.12 -4.39
CA ASN A 91 -14.87 33.84 -4.05
C ASN A 91 -15.17 33.88 -2.53
N GLY A 92 -14.24 33.41 -1.69
CA GLY A 92 -14.36 33.48 -0.22
C GLY A 92 -15.42 32.56 0.40
N ALA A 93 -15.86 31.53 -0.33
CA ALA A 93 -16.80 30.51 0.15
C ALA A 93 -16.10 29.29 0.80
N ALA A 94 -14.77 29.31 0.90
CA ALA A 94 -13.95 28.28 1.53
C ALA A 94 -14.13 28.25 3.06
N GLY A 95 -15.32 27.88 3.52
CA GLY A 95 -15.65 27.69 4.94
C GLY A 95 -16.77 26.66 5.19
N ALA A 96 -17.31 26.01 4.15
CA ALA A 96 -18.44 25.09 4.30
C ALA A 96 -18.04 23.65 3.97
N GLY A 97 -17.79 22.87 5.03
CA GLY A 97 -17.90 21.41 5.05
C GLY A 97 -16.69 20.64 4.53
N GLU A 98 -15.91 20.05 5.44
CA GLU A 98 -15.29 18.77 5.11
C GLU A 98 -16.42 17.82 4.70
N PRO A 99 -16.39 17.21 3.50
CA PRO A 99 -17.30 16.10 3.25
C PRO A 99 -16.97 15.04 4.30
N GLU A 100 -17.97 14.59 5.07
CA GLU A 100 -17.85 13.41 5.93
C GLU A 100 -17.42 12.24 5.04
N ARG A 101 -16.12 12.00 4.98
CA ARG A 101 -15.53 10.86 4.30
C ARG A 101 -15.50 9.72 5.29
N GLY A 102 -16.66 9.10 5.47
CA GLY A 102 -16.73 7.82 6.14
C GLY A 102 -15.90 6.82 5.35
N ALA A 103 -14.72 6.46 5.86
CA ALA A 103 -14.05 5.26 5.41
C ALA A 103 -15.06 4.11 5.56
N PRO A 104 -15.33 3.30 4.53
CA PRO A 104 -16.21 2.15 4.69
C PRO A 104 -15.66 1.33 5.87
N GLU A 105 -16.52 1.03 6.86
CA GLU A 105 -16.15 0.04 7.89
C GLU A 105 -15.71 -1.22 7.14
N PRO A 106 -14.59 -1.85 7.53
CA PRO A 106 -14.20 -3.11 6.91
C PRO A 106 -15.39 -4.05 7.03
N ALA A 107 -15.81 -4.67 5.93
CA ALA A 107 -16.86 -5.66 5.97
C ALA A 107 -16.41 -6.75 6.95
N LYS A 108 -17.15 -6.88 8.06
CA LYS A 108 -16.88 -7.86 9.12
C LYS A 108 -17.21 -9.29 8.65
N ASP A 109 -17.82 -9.41 7.48
CA ASP A 109 -18.17 -10.67 6.85
C ASP A 109 -16.91 -11.35 6.31
N ALA A 110 -16.70 -12.59 6.74
CA ALA A 110 -15.58 -13.39 6.29
C ALA A 110 -15.61 -13.48 4.75
N ILE A 111 -14.47 -13.18 4.10
CA ILE A 111 -14.24 -13.49 2.68
C ILE A 111 -14.60 -14.96 2.48
N GLN A 112 -15.79 -15.25 1.95
CA GLN A 112 -16.23 -16.62 1.74
C GLN A 112 -15.56 -17.17 0.49
N VAL A 113 -14.43 -17.84 0.70
CA VAL A 113 -13.69 -18.45 -0.40
C VAL A 113 -14.35 -19.78 -0.77
N ARG A 114 -14.96 -19.86 -1.96
CA ARG A 114 -15.51 -21.11 -2.52
C ARG A 114 -14.47 -21.96 -3.26
N CYS A 115 -13.20 -21.58 -3.21
CA CYS A 115 -12.13 -22.27 -3.91
C CYS A 115 -11.71 -23.55 -3.20
N LYS A 116 -11.75 -24.68 -3.91
CA LYS A 116 -11.30 -25.99 -3.41
C LYS A 116 -9.83 -26.03 -2.98
N LEU A 117 -8.98 -25.10 -3.43
CA LEU A 117 -7.59 -24.98 -2.95
C LEU A 117 -7.48 -24.35 -1.56
N CYS A 118 -8.50 -23.61 -1.14
CA CYS A 118 -8.60 -22.98 0.17
C CYS A 118 -9.52 -23.77 1.11
N LEU A 119 -10.00 -24.94 0.69
CA LEU A 119 -10.82 -25.84 1.48
C LEU A 119 -10.07 -27.17 1.67
N ASP A 120 -10.10 -27.73 2.86
CA ASP A 120 -9.54 -29.05 3.14
C ASP A 120 -10.38 -30.17 2.50
N SER A 121 -9.95 -31.42 2.68
CA SER A 121 -10.67 -32.60 2.16
C SER A 121 -12.08 -32.78 2.74
N GLN A 122 -12.43 -32.03 3.80
CA GLN A 122 -13.73 -32.01 4.46
C GLN A 122 -14.56 -30.77 4.09
N GLY A 123 -14.08 -29.90 3.20
CA GLY A 123 -14.78 -28.69 2.79
C GLY A 123 -14.75 -27.54 3.81
N LYS A 124 -13.84 -27.58 4.80
CA LYS A 124 -13.58 -26.47 5.74
C LYS A 124 -12.44 -25.60 5.23
N GLU A 125 -12.40 -24.32 5.62
CA GLU A 125 -11.29 -23.44 5.25
C GLU A 125 -9.94 -24.04 5.67
N ALA A 126 -9.08 -24.31 4.69
CA ALA A 126 -7.76 -24.89 4.85
C ALA A 126 -6.79 -23.98 5.64
N PHE A 127 -7.12 -22.69 5.74
CA PHE A 127 -6.38 -21.71 6.52
C PHE A 127 -7.29 -21.19 7.63
N PRO A 128 -7.04 -21.46 8.93
CA PRO A 128 -7.81 -20.81 9.98
C PRO A 128 -7.59 -19.29 9.93
N LYS A 129 -8.56 -18.49 10.43
CA LYS A 129 -8.30 -17.08 10.74
C LYS A 129 -7.22 -17.04 11.82
N VAL A 130 -6.08 -16.42 11.54
CA VAL A 130 -5.00 -16.30 12.53
C VAL A 130 -5.44 -15.29 13.59
N SER A 131 -5.79 -15.78 14.78
CA SER A 131 -5.93 -14.95 15.98
C SER A 131 -4.57 -14.33 16.29
N LYS A 132 -4.51 -13.01 16.45
CA LYS A 132 -3.25 -12.29 16.75
C LYS A 132 -2.64 -12.77 18.08
N GLU A 133 -1.64 -13.63 18.00
CA GLU A 133 -0.51 -13.63 18.93
C GLU A 133 0.76 -13.52 18.08
N VAL A 134 1.14 -12.27 17.79
CA VAL A 134 2.45 -11.97 17.22
C VAL A 134 3.41 -11.85 18.40
N THR A 135 4.14 -12.91 18.70
CA THR A 135 5.34 -12.82 19.53
C THR A 135 6.37 -11.99 18.75
N GLN A 136 6.64 -10.79 19.25
CA GLN A 136 7.75 -9.96 18.78
C GLN A 136 9.05 -10.67 19.16
N ASP A 137 9.66 -11.37 18.21
CA ASP A 137 10.99 -11.93 18.43
C ASP A 137 12.01 -10.78 18.42
N SER A 138 12.33 -10.35 19.63
CA SER A 138 13.25 -9.27 19.94
C SER A 138 14.61 -9.89 20.24
N SER A 139 15.33 -10.34 19.21
CA SER A 139 16.73 -10.72 19.39
C SER A 139 17.57 -10.43 18.16
N ALA A 140 18.21 -9.27 18.16
CA ALA A 140 19.52 -9.10 17.54
C ALA A 140 20.30 -8.12 18.43
N THR A 141 20.94 -8.70 19.43
CA THR A 141 21.90 -8.08 20.34
C THR A 141 23.09 -7.52 19.57
N SER A 142 23.55 -6.37 20.05
CA SER A 142 24.75 -5.63 19.70
C SER A 142 25.99 -6.47 19.38
N THR A 143 26.73 -6.05 18.36
CA THR A 143 28.19 -5.97 18.42
C THR A 143 28.62 -4.67 17.74
N ALA A 144 29.13 -3.76 18.56
CA ALA A 144 29.90 -2.62 18.10
C ALA A 144 31.26 -3.14 17.63
N SER A 145 31.56 -2.95 16.36
CA SER A 145 32.91 -3.01 15.83
C SER A 145 33.14 -1.76 15.01
N SER A 146 34.01 -0.91 15.55
CA SER A 146 34.55 0.28 14.93
C SER A 146 35.32 -0.10 13.66
N GLU A 147 34.80 0.24 12.49
CA GLU A 147 35.56 0.18 11.25
C GLU A 147 35.51 1.54 10.54
N SER A 148 36.71 1.98 10.17
CA SER A 148 37.07 3.26 9.60
C SER A 148 36.33 3.57 8.31
N LEU A 149 35.94 4.83 8.16
CA LEU A 149 35.36 5.43 6.97
C LEU A 149 36.30 5.29 5.76
N ASP A 150 36.13 4.23 4.96
CA ASP A 150 36.57 4.18 3.57
C ASP A 150 35.43 4.71 2.68
N GLN A 151 35.42 6.02 2.43
CA GLN A 151 34.33 6.74 1.77
C GLN A 151 34.40 6.71 0.22
N GLY A 152 35.24 5.87 -0.40
CA GLY A 152 35.50 5.95 -1.85
C GLY A 152 34.95 4.84 -2.74
N GLY A 153 34.71 3.63 -2.22
CA GLY A 153 34.60 2.43 -3.07
C GLY A 153 33.23 1.76 -3.20
N THR A 154 32.25 2.10 -2.37
CA THR A 154 30.97 1.37 -2.28
C THR A 154 29.79 2.17 -2.84
N LEU A 155 28.74 1.47 -3.27
CA LEU A 155 27.48 2.09 -3.70
C LEU A 155 26.83 2.91 -2.57
N GLU A 156 27.03 2.52 -1.31
CA GLU A 156 26.62 3.31 -0.14
C GLU A 156 27.37 4.65 -0.05
N GLY A 157 28.70 4.64 -0.24
CA GLY A 157 29.52 5.86 -0.26
C GLY A 157 29.14 6.80 -1.42
N ALA A 158 28.86 6.24 -2.59
CA ALA A 158 28.36 7.00 -3.73
C ALA A 158 27.02 7.69 -3.41
N LEU A 159 26.07 6.98 -2.77
CA LEU A 159 24.78 7.56 -2.42
C LEU A 159 24.89 8.62 -1.32
N GLN A 160 25.79 8.46 -0.34
CA GLN A 160 26.09 9.52 0.62
C GLN A 160 26.60 10.79 -0.06
N THR A 161 27.43 10.65 -1.09
CA THR A 161 27.94 11.77 -1.88
C THR A 161 26.82 12.48 -2.63
N ILE A 162 25.92 11.73 -3.28
CA ILE A 162 24.74 12.28 -3.96
C ILE A 162 23.86 13.07 -2.99
N LEU A 163 23.57 12.52 -1.80
CA LEU A 163 22.75 13.20 -0.79
C LEU A 163 23.37 14.55 -0.40
N LYS A 164 24.68 14.60 -0.16
CA LYS A 164 25.40 15.85 0.11
C LYS A 164 25.31 16.83 -1.06
N CYS A 165 25.46 16.35 -2.30
CA CYS A 165 25.36 17.20 -3.50
C CYS A 165 23.97 17.81 -3.69
N VAL A 166 22.91 17.13 -3.25
CA VAL A 166 21.52 17.62 -3.30
C VAL A 166 21.19 18.56 -2.12
N GLY A 167 22.14 18.76 -1.19
CA GLY A 167 21.97 19.62 -0.02
C GLY A 167 21.29 18.93 1.17
N GLU A 168 21.14 17.62 1.13
CA GLU A 168 20.62 16.84 2.26
C GLU A 168 21.76 16.47 3.22
N ASP A 169 21.44 16.41 4.52
CA ASP A 169 22.35 15.91 5.55
C ASP A 169 22.20 14.38 5.67
N PRO A 170 23.20 13.58 5.24
CA PRO A 170 23.12 12.12 5.31
C PRO A 170 23.13 11.59 6.76
N SER A 171 23.53 12.40 7.73
CA SER A 171 23.56 12.05 9.15
C SER A 171 22.24 12.32 9.89
N ARG A 172 21.24 12.92 9.22
CA ARG A 172 19.90 13.12 9.79
C ARG A 172 19.23 11.78 10.05
N ASP A 173 18.51 11.68 11.18
CA ASP A 173 17.87 10.43 11.66
C ASP A 173 17.09 9.66 10.57
N GLY A 174 16.28 10.37 9.77
CA GLY A 174 15.50 9.78 8.67
C GLY A 174 16.31 9.29 7.46
N LEU A 175 17.61 9.60 7.38
CA LEU A 175 18.49 9.27 6.25
C LEU A 175 19.63 8.30 6.60
N LEU A 176 19.87 8.03 7.90
CA LEU A 176 20.99 7.20 8.36
C LEU A 176 21.07 5.83 7.68
N ARG A 177 19.92 5.19 7.46
CA ARG A 177 19.86 3.86 6.83
C ARG A 177 19.59 3.90 5.32
N THR A 178 19.38 5.08 4.74
CA THR A 178 19.00 5.23 3.33
C THR A 178 20.11 4.76 2.38
N PRO A 179 21.40 5.13 2.57
CA PRO A 179 22.49 4.61 1.76
C PRO A 179 22.53 3.07 1.70
N HIS A 180 22.44 2.44 2.87
CA HIS A 180 22.45 0.99 3.01
C HIS A 180 21.24 0.31 2.35
N ARG A 181 20.03 0.82 2.61
CA ARG A 181 18.79 0.26 2.04
C ARG A 181 18.80 0.31 0.51
N PHE A 182 19.26 1.41 -0.06
CA PHE A 182 19.35 1.57 -1.50
C PHE A 182 20.40 0.63 -2.10
N ALA A 183 21.58 0.52 -1.50
CA ALA A 183 22.62 -0.39 -1.99
C ALA A 183 22.13 -1.84 -2.02
N ARG A 184 21.48 -2.31 -0.95
CA ARG A 184 20.87 -3.65 -0.90
C ARG A 184 19.77 -3.85 -1.93
N ALA A 185 18.94 -2.84 -2.17
CA ALA A 185 17.91 -2.90 -3.21
C ALA A 185 18.53 -3.03 -4.60
N MET A 186 19.58 -2.27 -4.89
CA MET A 186 20.30 -2.33 -6.18
C MET A 186 21.01 -3.66 -6.37
N GLU A 187 21.66 -4.22 -5.34
CA GLU A 187 22.23 -5.56 -5.38
C GLU A 187 21.16 -6.60 -5.76
N PHE A 188 20.01 -6.60 -5.06
CA PHE A 188 18.90 -7.53 -5.33
C PHE A 188 18.33 -7.39 -6.76
N LEU A 189 18.16 -6.16 -7.24
CA LEU A 189 17.61 -5.90 -8.58
C LEU A 189 18.59 -6.25 -9.72
N THR A 190 19.89 -6.29 -9.43
CA THR A 190 20.93 -6.57 -10.44
C THR A 190 21.50 -7.98 -10.36
N SER A 191 21.15 -8.75 -9.32
CA SER A 191 21.72 -10.07 -9.08
C SER A 191 21.19 -11.22 -9.94
N GLY A 192 20.28 -10.99 -10.90
CA GLY A 192 19.88 -11.97 -11.92
C GLY A 192 19.16 -13.20 -11.39
#